data_AF-A0A0C9XWE6-F1
#
_entry.id   AF-A0A0C9XWE6-F1
#
_cell.length_a   1.000
_cell.length_b   1.000
_cell.length_c   1.000
_cell.angle_alpha   90.00
_cell.angle_beta   90.00
_cell.angle_gamma   90.00
#
_symmetry.space_group_name_H-M   'P 1'
#
loop_
_entity.id
_entity.type
_entity.pdbx_description
1 polymer ?
#
loop_
_entity_poly.entity_id
_entity_poly.type
_entity_poly.pdbx_seq_one_letter_code
_entity_poly.pdbx_strand_id
1 'polypeptide(L)'
;MLNITSRSLLRSSARLARPNATSYVPTRSVLTLSKTNYTAHATATGAGRNGEVSSGGLDLKLASPGSSRAGQNPEQLFAMGYAGCLLGAIQFVAGGLGKSEMAKKAVVHTSVSLGDAEGLGGFGIAVDIKVEGVDDEVLQAGHAFCPYSRALKHGAVVNISKA
;
A
#
# COMPACT_ATOMS: atom_id res chain seq x y z
N MET A 1 -58.96 -38.87 -37.67
CA MET A 1 -58.68 -38.51 -36.27
C MET A 1 -57.23 -38.04 -36.18
N LEU A 2 -57.04 -36.79 -35.73
CA LEU A 2 -55.83 -36.17 -35.17
C LEU A 2 -54.53 -36.05 -36.00
N ASN A 3 -54.17 -34.78 -36.24
CA ASN A 3 -52.88 -34.19 -36.63
C ASN A 3 -51.77 -34.40 -35.55
N ILE A 4 -50.58 -33.85 -35.84
CA ILE A 4 -49.53 -33.30 -34.92
C ILE A 4 -48.42 -34.33 -34.58
N THR A 5 -47.10 -34.12 -34.73
CA THR A 5 -46.25 -32.98 -35.12
C THR A 5 -44.81 -33.42 -35.40
N SER A 6 -44.15 -32.67 -36.30
CA SER A 6 -42.70 -32.50 -36.41
C SER A 6 -42.18 -31.51 -35.35
N ARG A 7 -40.90 -31.66 -34.94
CA ARG A 7 -39.91 -30.66 -34.41
C ARG A 7 -39.02 -31.33 -33.34
N SER A 8 -37.75 -31.63 -33.57
CA SER A 8 -36.59 -30.75 -33.76
C SER A 8 -36.16 -29.99 -32.48
N LEU A 9 -34.95 -30.37 -32.01
CA LEU A 9 -34.02 -29.66 -31.11
C LEU A 9 -34.48 -29.58 -29.64
N LEU A 10 -33.65 -29.92 -28.65
CA LEU A 10 -32.54 -29.05 -28.23
C LEU A 10 -31.50 -29.85 -27.43
N ARG A 11 -30.24 -29.74 -27.86
CA ARG A 11 -29.08 -29.98 -26.98
C ARG A 11 -29.16 -28.99 -25.83
N SER A 12 -29.38 -29.48 -24.62
CA SER A 12 -29.24 -28.67 -23.43
C SER A 12 -27.76 -28.41 -23.18
N SER A 13 -27.26 -27.30 -23.74
CA SER A 13 -26.00 -26.72 -23.32
C SER A 13 -26.21 -26.12 -21.92
N ALA A 14 -25.93 -26.91 -20.88
CA ALA A 14 -25.76 -26.38 -19.55
C ALA A 14 -24.55 -25.43 -19.57
N ARG A 15 -24.81 -24.14 -19.79
CA ARG A 15 -23.84 -23.09 -19.44
C ARG A 15 -23.72 -23.13 -17.92
N LEU A 16 -22.62 -23.69 -17.44
CA LEU A 16 -22.18 -23.50 -16.06
C LEU A 16 -22.12 -21.99 -15.83
N ALA A 17 -22.94 -21.52 -14.89
CA ALA A 17 -22.93 -20.14 -14.43
C ALA A 17 -21.51 -19.83 -13.95
N ARG A 18 -20.88 -18.83 -14.59
CA ARG A 18 -19.63 -18.25 -14.09
C ARG A 18 -19.92 -17.66 -12.71
N PRO A 19 -19.17 -18.00 -11.65
CA PRO A 19 -19.39 -17.39 -10.35
C PRO A 19 -19.10 -15.89 -10.44
N ASN A 20 -19.87 -15.14 -9.66
CA ASN A 20 -19.94 -13.69 -9.58
C ASN A 20 -18.61 -13.00 -9.87
N ALA A 21 -18.61 -12.15 -10.89
CA ALA A 21 -17.66 -11.05 -10.97
C ALA A 21 -17.86 -10.23 -9.69
N THR A 22 -16.92 -10.36 -8.75
CA THR A 22 -16.80 -9.40 -7.66
C THR A 22 -16.76 -8.03 -8.30
N SER A 23 -17.73 -7.18 -7.95
CA SER A 23 -17.84 -5.81 -8.43
C SER A 23 -16.69 -4.98 -7.89
N TYR A 24 -15.52 -5.21 -8.46
CA TYR A 24 -14.36 -4.38 -8.31
C TYR A 24 -14.62 -3.12 -9.12
N VAL A 25 -14.73 -1.98 -8.45
CA VAL A 25 -14.72 -0.69 -9.15
C VAL A 25 -13.26 -0.29 -9.29
N PRO A 26 -12.61 -0.48 -10.47
CA PRO A 26 -11.26 -0.01 -10.67
C PRO A 26 -11.26 1.52 -10.65
N THR A 27 -10.85 2.13 -9.55
CA THR A 27 -10.37 3.51 -9.57
C THR A 27 -8.99 3.50 -10.25
N ARG A 28 -8.96 3.79 -11.55
CA ARG A 28 -7.68 3.99 -12.24
C ARG A 28 -7.01 5.24 -11.66
N SER A 29 -5.93 5.03 -10.91
CA SER A 29 -4.98 6.09 -10.57
C SER A 29 -3.90 6.17 -11.66
N VAL A 30 -3.27 7.34 -11.79
CA VAL A 30 -2.04 7.56 -12.58
C VAL A 30 -0.95 6.55 -12.23
N LEU A 31 -0.97 5.99 -11.01
CA LEU A 31 -0.10 4.91 -10.54
C LEU A 31 -0.83 3.57 -10.49
N THR A 32 -1.13 3.00 -11.67
CA THR A 32 -1.56 1.60 -11.80
C THR A 32 -0.37 0.72 -12.19
N LEU A 33 -0.18 -0.42 -11.52
CA LEU A 33 0.93 -1.33 -11.79
C LEU A 33 0.71 -2.09 -13.11
N SER A 34 1.66 -1.98 -14.06
CA SER A 34 1.66 -2.79 -15.29
C SER A 34 2.25 -4.18 -15.08
N LYS A 35 3.16 -4.32 -14.11
CA LYS A 35 3.77 -5.58 -13.67
C LYS A 35 3.98 -5.54 -12.17
N THR A 36 3.59 -6.62 -11.49
CA THR A 36 3.85 -6.82 -10.06
C THR A 36 5.16 -7.58 -9.88
N ASN A 37 6.14 -6.98 -9.20
CA ASN A 37 7.42 -7.63 -8.91
C ASN A 37 7.41 -8.37 -7.57
N TYR A 38 6.64 -7.87 -6.60
CA TYR A 38 6.56 -8.43 -5.25
C TYR A 38 5.25 -8.01 -4.58
N THR A 39 4.70 -8.89 -3.73
CA THR A 39 3.54 -8.62 -2.89
C THR A 39 3.84 -9.06 -1.46
N ALA A 40 3.78 -8.12 -0.51
CA ALA A 40 3.79 -8.44 0.91
C ALA A 40 2.37 -8.74 1.39
N HIS A 41 2.25 -9.64 2.38
CA HIS A 41 0.98 -10.00 3.00
C HIS A 41 1.06 -9.77 4.50
N ALA A 42 0.10 -9.04 5.05
CA ALA A 42 -0.04 -8.80 6.48
C ALA A 42 -1.48 -9.09 6.92
N THR A 43 -1.64 -9.56 8.16
CA THR A 43 -2.95 -9.79 8.79
C THR A 43 -3.01 -9.01 10.09
N ALA A 44 -4.15 -8.33 10.33
CA ALA A 44 -4.45 -7.69 11.60
C ALA A 44 -5.63 -8.42 12.26
N THR A 45 -5.53 -8.73 13.56
CA THR A 45 -6.59 -9.42 14.32
C THR A 45 -6.81 -8.78 15.69
N GLY A 46 -7.91 -9.14 16.34
CA GLY A 46 -8.25 -8.65 17.68
C GLY A 46 -8.78 -7.22 17.70
N ALA A 47 -8.42 -6.45 18.73
CA ALA A 47 -9.00 -5.15 19.06
C ALA A 47 -8.48 -3.97 18.21
N GLY A 48 -8.34 -4.16 16.89
CA GLY A 48 -7.92 -3.11 15.95
C GLY A 48 -6.58 -2.47 16.33
N ARG A 49 -6.56 -1.16 16.59
CA ARG A 49 -5.34 -0.41 17.02
C ARG A 49 -4.76 -0.86 18.37
N ASN A 50 -5.44 -1.77 19.07
CA ASN A 50 -5.00 -2.42 20.28
C ASN A 50 -4.94 -3.96 20.14
N GLY A 51 -4.94 -4.47 18.90
CA GLY A 51 -4.83 -5.88 18.55
C GLY A 51 -3.41 -6.30 18.23
N GLU A 52 -3.28 -7.18 17.24
CA GLU A 52 -1.99 -7.73 16.79
C GLU A 52 -1.91 -7.67 15.26
N VAL A 53 -0.70 -7.50 14.74
CA VAL A 53 -0.40 -7.57 13.30
C VAL A 53 0.72 -8.55 13.04
N SER A 54 0.57 -9.36 11.99
CA SER A 54 1.55 -10.35 11.56
C SER A 54 1.87 -10.22 10.08
N SER A 55 3.13 -10.39 9.70
CA SER A 55 3.58 -10.37 8.30
C SER A 55 4.92 -11.09 8.14
N GLY A 56 4.96 -12.20 7.40
CA GLY A 56 6.22 -12.85 7.02
C GLY A 56 7.16 -13.20 8.19
N GLY A 57 6.61 -13.60 9.34
CA GLY A 57 7.36 -13.90 10.56
C GLY A 57 7.62 -12.72 11.50
N LEU A 58 7.14 -11.52 11.15
CA LEU A 58 7.10 -10.37 12.05
C LEU A 58 5.75 -10.31 12.74
N ASP A 59 5.72 -10.50 14.05
CA ASP A 59 4.52 -10.41 14.89
C ASP A 59 4.63 -9.26 15.88
N LEU A 60 3.69 -8.31 15.84
CA LEU A 60 3.70 -7.11 16.68
C LEU A 60 2.36 -6.93 17.40
N LYS A 61 2.45 -6.63 18.70
CA LYS A 61 1.30 -6.12 19.46
C LYS A 61 1.12 -4.65 19.18
N LEU A 62 -0.13 -4.25 18.95
CA LEU A 62 -0.50 -2.85 18.78
C LEU A 62 -0.99 -2.23 20.08
N ALA A 63 -0.68 -0.95 20.25
CA ALA A 63 -1.18 -0.12 21.33
C ALA A 63 -1.41 1.30 20.82
N SER A 64 -2.54 1.90 21.21
CA SER A 64 -2.85 3.28 20.82
C SER A 64 -1.88 4.26 21.48
N PRO A 65 -1.47 5.35 20.79
CA PRO A 65 -0.67 6.41 21.39
C PRO A 65 -1.30 6.93 22.69
N GLY A 66 -0.49 7.17 23.72
CA GLY A 66 -0.95 7.62 25.04
C GLY A 66 -1.56 6.53 25.93
N SER A 67 -1.68 5.29 25.45
CA SER A 67 -2.06 4.16 26.31
C SER A 67 -0.89 3.70 27.19
N SER A 68 -1.21 3.11 28.35
CA SER A 68 -0.21 2.48 29.24
C SER A 68 0.28 1.11 28.75
N ARG A 69 -0.29 0.61 27.64
CA ARG A 69 0.06 -0.69 27.09
C ARG A 69 1.34 -0.59 26.27
N ALA A 70 2.22 -1.57 26.45
CA ALA A 70 3.34 -1.76 25.55
C ALA A 70 2.84 -2.27 24.18
N GLY A 71 3.34 -1.66 23.11
CA GLY A 71 3.01 -2.02 21.74
C GLY A 71 3.45 -0.96 20.75
N GLN A 72 3.44 -1.33 19.47
CA GLN A 72 3.67 -0.38 18.37
C GLN A 72 2.32 0.20 17.91
N ASN A 73 2.34 1.20 17.03
CA ASN A 73 1.14 1.73 16.40
C ASN A 73 1.29 1.85 14.88
N PRO A 74 0.17 1.94 14.14
CA PRO A 74 0.21 2.05 12.68
C PRO A 74 1.08 3.22 12.16
N GLU A 75 1.13 4.35 12.86
CA GLU A 75 1.93 5.51 12.44
C GLU A 75 3.44 5.24 12.53
N GLN A 76 3.90 4.54 13.57
CA GLN A 76 5.28 4.08 13.69
C GLN A 76 5.65 3.11 12.56
N LEU A 77 4.77 2.15 12.25
CA LEU A 77 5.00 1.20 11.16
C LEU A 77 5.08 1.90 9.80
N PHE A 78 4.21 2.89 9.58
CA PHE A 78 4.25 3.72 8.38
C PHE A 78 5.54 4.56 8.30
N ALA A 79 5.97 5.16 9.42
CA ALA A 79 7.21 5.92 9.50
C ALA A 79 8.43 5.05 9.17
N MET A 80 8.51 3.85 9.74
CA MET A 80 9.57 2.88 9.44
C MET A 80 9.58 2.46 7.97
N GLY A 81 8.40 2.12 7.43
CA GLY A 81 8.25 1.73 6.03
C GLY A 81 8.67 2.83 5.07
N TYR A 82 8.27 4.07 5.33
CA TYR A 82 8.63 5.20 4.49
C TYR A 82 10.12 5.53 4.60
N ALA A 83 10.70 5.58 5.81
CA ALA A 83 12.12 5.84 5.99
C ALA A 83 12.99 4.84 5.18
N GLY A 84 12.68 3.55 5.29
CA GLY A 84 13.39 2.50 4.54
C GLY A 84 13.17 2.61 3.03
N CYS A 85 11.95 2.90 2.60
CA CYS A 85 11.62 3.05 1.18
C CYS A 85 12.34 4.25 0.53
N LEU A 86 12.39 5.39 1.22
CA LEU A 86 13.05 6.59 0.71
C LEU A 86 14.57 6.43 0.70
N LEU A 87 15.17 5.84 1.74
CA LEU A 87 16.60 5.57 1.78
C LEU A 87 17.02 4.64 0.62
N GLY A 88 16.25 3.58 0.36
CA GLY A 88 16.51 2.68 -0.77
C GLY A 88 16.40 3.39 -2.13
N ALA A 89 15.41 4.29 -2.28
CA ALA A 89 15.26 5.10 -3.48
C ALA A 89 16.44 6.05 -3.70
N ILE A 90 16.89 6.72 -2.64
CA ILE A 90 18.08 7.60 -2.64
C ILE A 90 19.32 6.82 -3.08
N GLN A 91 19.57 5.65 -2.50
CA GLN A 91 20.73 4.83 -2.84
C GLN A 91 20.69 4.34 -4.28
N PHE A 92 19.50 3.97 -4.78
CA PHE A 92 19.33 3.54 -6.16
C PHE A 92 19.64 4.67 -7.16
N VAL A 93 19.05 5.86 -6.98
CA VAL A 93 19.27 6.98 -7.90
C VAL A 93 20.68 7.53 -7.81
N ALA A 94 21.27 7.57 -6.62
CA ALA A 94 22.66 7.97 -6.45
C ALA A 94 23.62 7.05 -7.22
N GLY A 95 23.32 5.74 -7.28
CA GLY A 95 24.05 4.80 -8.12
C GLY A 95 24.02 5.16 -9.61
N GLY A 96 22.86 5.55 -10.13
CA GLY A 96 22.71 6.01 -11.51
C GLY A 96 23.43 7.34 -11.81
N LEU A 97 23.63 8.17 -10.78
CA LEU A 97 24.33 9.45 -10.88
C LEU A 97 25.83 9.37 -10.57
N GLY A 98 26.38 8.17 -10.27
CA GLY A 98 27.78 8.01 -9.89
C GLY A 98 28.13 8.54 -8.49
N LYS A 99 27.13 8.74 -7.62
CA LYS A 99 27.26 9.29 -6.26
C LYS A 99 27.04 8.23 -5.16
N SER A 100 27.25 6.95 -5.46
CA SER A 100 26.97 5.83 -4.52
C SER A 100 27.64 5.99 -3.16
N GLU A 101 28.90 6.47 -3.11
CA GLU A 101 29.64 6.60 -1.84
C GLU A 101 29.01 7.63 -0.90
N MET A 102 28.42 8.69 -1.43
CA MET A 102 27.68 9.68 -0.64
C MET A 102 26.44 9.02 -0.01
N ALA A 103 25.63 8.35 -0.82
CA ALA A 103 24.38 7.73 -0.38
C ALA A 103 24.54 6.59 0.65
N LYS A 104 25.73 5.99 0.77
CA LYS A 104 26.02 5.00 1.82
C LYS A 104 25.92 5.57 3.24
N LYS A 105 26.14 6.87 3.39
CA LYS A 105 26.07 7.57 4.68
C LYS A 105 24.73 8.27 4.90
N ALA A 106 23.78 8.11 3.97
CA ALA A 106 22.50 8.77 4.06
C ALA A 106 21.68 8.20 5.22
N VAL A 107 21.04 9.09 5.98
CA VAL A 107 20.14 8.73 7.07
C VAL A 107 18.81 9.43 6.85
N VAL A 108 17.71 8.68 6.96
CA VAL A 108 16.36 9.20 6.76
C VAL A 108 15.61 9.15 8.09
N HIS A 109 15.21 10.31 8.58
CA HIS A 109 14.36 10.47 9.75
C HIS A 109 12.95 10.78 9.29
N THR A 110 11.97 9.93 9.63
CA THR A 110 10.57 10.11 9.24
C THR A 110 9.72 10.28 10.49
N SER A 111 8.90 11.33 10.52
CA SER A 111 7.88 11.59 11.53
C SER A 111 6.50 11.54 10.89
N VAL A 112 5.58 10.82 11.52
CA VAL A 112 4.21 10.65 11.04
C VAL A 112 3.27 11.12 12.14
N SER A 113 2.44 12.10 11.80
CA SER A 113 1.41 12.65 12.68
C SER A 113 0.05 12.12 12.27
N LEU A 114 -0.78 11.77 13.24
CA LEU A 114 -2.20 11.46 13.07
C LEU A 114 -3.00 12.61 13.71
N GLY A 115 -3.98 13.14 13.00
CA GLY A 115 -4.83 14.22 13.49
C GLY A 115 -6.16 14.29 12.75
N ASP A 116 -7.00 15.24 13.14
CA ASP A 116 -8.26 15.49 12.44
C ASP A 116 -7.99 16.04 11.04
N ALA A 117 -8.72 15.54 10.05
CA ALA A 117 -8.60 16.02 8.68
C ALA A 117 -9.33 17.36 8.53
N GLU A 118 -8.67 18.33 7.90
CA GLU A 118 -9.31 19.58 7.53
C GLU A 118 -10.10 19.40 6.22
N GLY A 119 -11.34 19.90 6.19
CA GLY A 119 -12.20 19.86 4.99
C GLY A 119 -12.78 18.48 4.64
N LEU A 120 -12.41 17.44 5.38
CA LEU A 120 -12.97 16.08 5.31
C LEU A 120 -13.29 15.62 6.73
N GLY A 121 -14.40 14.92 6.94
CA GLY A 121 -14.66 14.30 8.24
C GLY A 121 -13.67 13.16 8.54
N GLY A 122 -13.32 12.97 9.81
CA GLY A 122 -12.46 11.88 10.28
C GLY A 122 -10.98 12.26 10.43
N PHE A 123 -10.11 11.25 10.42
CA PHE A 123 -8.67 11.43 10.65
C PHE A 123 -7.87 11.49 9.35
N GLY A 124 -6.79 12.26 9.37
CA GLY A 124 -5.76 12.31 8.34
C GLY A 124 -4.36 12.05 8.93
N ILE A 125 -3.38 11.90 8.05
CA ILE A 125 -1.97 11.81 8.43
C ILE A 125 -1.15 12.91 7.77
N ALA A 126 -0.09 13.36 8.46
CA ALA A 126 0.94 14.23 7.91
C ALA A 126 2.31 13.56 8.09
N VAL A 127 3.23 13.80 7.14
CA VAL A 127 4.56 13.20 7.16
C VAL A 127 5.61 14.30 7.01
N ASP A 128 6.54 14.35 7.96
CA ASP A 128 7.75 15.17 7.89
C ASP A 128 8.97 14.27 7.76
N ILE A 129 9.89 14.60 6.85
CA ILE A 129 11.09 13.81 6.60
C ILE A 129 12.32 14.72 6.57
N LYS A 130 13.34 14.32 7.32
CA LYS A 130 14.68 14.92 7.27
C LYS A 130 15.68 13.89 6.79
N VAL A 131 16.55 14.30 5.87
CA VAL A 131 17.56 13.43 5.28
C VAL A 131 18.93 14.06 5.47
N GLU A 132 19.87 13.25 5.97
CA GLU A 132 21.26 13.63 6.14
C GLU A 132 22.13 12.95 5.09
N GLY A 133 23.31 13.52 4.80
CA GLY A 133 24.36 12.85 4.04
C GLY A 133 24.15 12.78 2.52
N VAL A 134 23.27 13.60 1.95
CA VAL A 134 23.05 13.70 0.49
C VAL A 134 22.92 15.15 0.03
N ASP A 135 23.19 15.41 -1.25
CA ASP A 135 22.90 16.69 -1.88
C ASP A 135 21.45 16.78 -2.39
N ASP A 136 21.03 18.01 -2.72
CA ASP A 136 19.66 18.30 -3.16
C ASP A 136 19.27 17.53 -4.43
N GLU A 137 20.21 17.33 -5.35
CA GLU A 137 19.94 16.60 -6.60
C GLU A 137 19.53 15.15 -6.30
N VAL A 138 20.31 14.45 -5.46
CA VAL A 138 20.01 13.08 -5.04
C VAL A 138 18.75 13.02 -4.20
N LEU A 139 18.54 13.97 -3.30
CA LEU A 139 17.33 14.02 -2.45
C LEU A 139 16.06 14.16 -3.29
N GLN A 140 16.03 15.12 -4.22
CA GLN A 140 14.86 15.35 -5.07
C GLN A 140 14.62 14.18 -6.03
N ALA A 141 15.67 13.63 -6.62
CA ALA A 141 15.57 12.43 -7.45
C ALA A 141 15.05 11.23 -6.65
N GLY A 142 15.55 11.03 -5.43
CA GLY A 142 15.13 9.96 -4.53
C GLY A 142 13.67 10.09 -4.12
N HIS A 143 13.23 11.30 -3.77
CA HIS A 143 11.82 11.57 -3.45
C HIS A 143 10.89 11.33 -4.65
N ALA A 144 11.29 11.72 -5.86
CA ALA A 144 10.52 11.47 -7.08
C ALA A 144 10.45 9.98 -7.46
N PHE A 145 11.47 9.20 -7.09
CA PHE A 145 11.57 7.77 -7.37
C PHE A 145 10.86 6.90 -6.31
N CYS A 146 10.85 7.34 -5.04
CA CYS A 146 10.32 6.58 -3.91
C CYS A 146 8.83 6.18 -4.08
N PRO A 147 8.49 4.89 -4.03
CA PRO A 147 7.11 4.41 -4.11
C PRO A 147 6.13 5.07 -3.11
N TYR A 148 6.55 5.28 -1.86
CA TYR A 148 5.69 5.87 -0.83
C TYR A 148 5.40 7.34 -1.12
N SER A 149 6.41 8.10 -1.54
CA SER A 149 6.26 9.50 -1.96
C SER A 149 5.31 9.62 -3.16
N ARG A 150 5.47 8.74 -4.15
CA ARG A 150 4.61 8.70 -5.33
C ARG A 150 3.17 8.34 -4.97
N ALA A 151 2.96 7.37 -4.09
CA ALA A 151 1.63 6.98 -3.63
C ALA A 151 0.89 8.11 -2.90
N LEU A 152 1.58 8.88 -2.04
CA LEU A 152 0.97 10.03 -1.35
C LEU A 152 0.69 11.21 -2.28
N LYS A 153 1.49 11.39 -3.34
CA LYS A 153 1.34 12.50 -4.30
C LYS A 153 0.29 12.24 -5.38
N HIS A 154 0.24 11.01 -5.89
CA HIS A 154 -0.58 10.66 -7.06
C HIS A 154 -1.66 9.61 -6.76
N GLY A 155 -1.72 9.11 -5.53
CA GLY A 155 -2.58 8.01 -5.11
C GLY A 155 -2.01 6.64 -5.46
N ALA A 156 -2.62 5.60 -4.92
CA ALA A 156 -2.38 4.21 -5.29
C ALA A 156 -3.72 3.51 -5.47
N VAL A 157 -3.75 2.42 -6.25
CA VAL A 157 -4.95 1.59 -6.36
C VAL A 157 -5.14 0.81 -5.06
N VAL A 158 -6.25 1.09 -4.36
CA VAL A 158 -6.63 0.44 -3.09
C VAL A 158 -7.99 -0.21 -3.25
N ASN A 159 -8.07 -1.47 -2.83
CA ASN A 159 -9.19 -2.35 -3.14
C ASN A 159 -9.72 -2.99 -1.87
N ILE A 160 -11.03 -2.91 -1.67
CA ILE A 160 -11.67 -3.46 -0.48
C ILE A 160 -12.86 -4.31 -0.94
N SER A 161 -12.86 -5.57 -0.53
CA SER A 161 -13.94 -6.52 -0.76
C SER A 161 -14.16 -7.37 0.49
N LYS A 162 -15.39 -7.90 0.64
CA LYS A 162 -15.64 -8.96 1.63
C LYS A 162 -14.94 -10.24 1.18
N ALA A 163 -14.41 -10.98 2.15
CA ALA A 163 -13.87 -12.33 1.93
C ALA A 163 -14.99 -13.31 1.57
#